data_AF-A0A166D8U0-F1
#
_entry.id   AF-A0A166D8U0-F1
#
_cell.length_a   1.000
_cell.length_b   1.000
_cell.length_c   1.000
_cell.angle_alpha   90.00
_cell.angle_beta   90.00
_cell.angle_gamma   90.00
#
_symmetry.space_group_name_H-M   'P 1'
#
loop_
_entity.id
_entity.type
_entity.pdbx_description
1 polymer ?
#
loop_
_entity_poly.entity_id
_entity_poly.type
_entity_poly.pdbx_seq_one_letter_code
_entity_poly.pdbx_strand_id
1 'polypeptide(L)'
;MEPIDSSTWEPCPSEVVTFKCTEELTGCIFLIPTGGRLYVLNFVDKKNHRVFDTGLHVYTTGFFAGRDRLFTLGSDPFAPFILNPAGTIEITPQELPDEVLKLFVFACSRGVYKPVVL
;
A
#
# COMPACT_ATOMS: atom_id res chain seq x y z
N MET A 1 16.69 23.90 -16.64
CA MET A 1 15.83 22.84 -16.07
C MET A 1 15.00 22.34 -17.23
N GLU A 2 15.36 21.20 -17.81
CA GLU A 2 14.67 20.70 -19.01
C GLU A 2 13.30 20.14 -18.62
N PRO A 3 12.26 20.33 -19.46
CA PRO A 3 10.93 19.81 -19.19
C PRO A 3 10.96 18.28 -19.27
N ILE A 4 10.49 17.61 -18.22
CA ILE A 4 10.32 16.15 -18.23
C ILE A 4 9.33 15.80 -19.33
N ASP A 5 9.81 15.07 -20.33
CA ASP A 5 9.01 14.56 -21.43
C ASP A 5 8.01 13.53 -20.90
N SER A 6 6.73 13.93 -20.88
CA SER A 6 5.61 13.10 -20.40
C SER A 6 5.20 11.99 -21.38
N SER A 7 5.91 11.80 -22.49
CA SER A 7 5.53 10.88 -23.57
C SER A 7 6.06 9.44 -23.45
N THR A 8 6.89 9.11 -22.47
CA THR A 8 7.44 7.75 -22.31
C THR A 8 6.78 6.88 -21.24
N TRP A 9 5.65 7.30 -20.66
CA TRP A 9 4.90 6.46 -19.73
C TRP A 9 4.04 5.43 -20.48
N GLU A 10 4.62 4.27 -20.76
CA GLU A 10 3.87 3.11 -21.21
C GLU A 10 2.96 2.61 -20.07
N PRO A 11 1.67 2.33 -20.33
CA PRO A 11 0.78 1.74 -19.34
C PRO A 11 1.18 0.28 -19.10
N CYS A 12 1.89 0.02 -18.00
CA CYS A 12 2.18 -1.35 -17.58
C CYS A 12 0.87 -2.03 -17.12
N PRO A 13 0.47 -3.18 -17.69
CA PRO A 13 -0.73 -3.89 -17.28
C PRO A 13 -0.45 -4.54 -15.91
N SER A 14 -1.37 -4.39 -14.95
CA SER A 14 -1.37 -5.10 -13.64
C SER A 14 -0.16 -4.84 -12.71
N GLU A 15 0.05 -3.62 -12.23
CA GLU A 15 1.14 -3.32 -11.28
C GLU A 15 0.81 -3.79 -9.85
N VAL A 16 1.16 -5.04 -9.55
CA VAL A 16 1.38 -5.48 -8.17
C VAL A 16 2.68 -4.84 -7.68
N VAL A 17 2.62 -4.09 -6.58
CA VAL A 17 3.79 -3.53 -5.90
C VAL A 17 4.14 -4.40 -4.70
N THR A 18 5.28 -5.06 -4.77
CA THR A 18 5.80 -5.91 -3.69
C THR A 18 6.92 -5.20 -2.94
N PHE A 19 6.96 -5.34 -1.61
CA PHE A 19 7.96 -4.70 -0.76
C PHE A 19 8.30 -5.55 0.47
N LYS A 20 9.56 -5.50 0.89
CA LYS A 20 10.01 -6.17 2.10
C LYS A 20 9.66 -5.35 3.35
N CYS A 21 8.97 -5.96 4.32
CA CYS A 21 8.69 -5.35 5.63
C CYS A 21 9.74 -5.79 6.66
N THR A 22 10.04 -7.10 6.69
CA THR A 22 11.08 -7.71 7.53
C THR A 22 11.75 -8.84 6.75
N GLU A 23 12.72 -9.55 7.34
CA GLU A 23 13.30 -10.77 6.74
C GLU A 23 12.26 -11.87 6.48
N GLU A 24 11.21 -11.94 7.30
CA GLU A 24 10.21 -13.01 7.26
C GLU A 24 8.88 -12.56 6.65
N LEU A 25 8.70 -11.25 6.39
CA LEU A 25 7.42 -10.67 5.97
C LEU A 25 7.56 -9.76 4.74
N THR A 26 6.78 -10.07 3.72
CA THR A 26 6.65 -9.31 2.47
C THR A 26 5.24 -8.73 2.34
N GLY A 27 5.13 -7.46 1.97
CA GLY A 27 3.86 -6.81 1.66
C GLY A 27 3.64 -6.68 0.15
N CYS A 28 2.37 -6.71 -0.27
CA CYS A 28 1.95 -6.57 -1.67
C CYS A 28 0.76 -5.61 -1.78
N ILE A 29 0.80 -4.66 -2.71
CA ILE A 29 -0.32 -3.78 -3.07
C ILE A 29 -0.74 -4.06 -4.50
N PHE A 30 -2.01 -4.32 -4.77
CA PHE A 30 -2.50 -4.55 -6.13
C PHE A 30 -3.93 -4.04 -6.33
N LEU A 31 -4.26 -3.69 -7.57
CA LEU A 31 -5.59 -3.18 -7.94
C LEU A 31 -6.63 -4.30 -7.90
N ILE A 32 -7.83 -4.01 -7.36
CA ILE A 32 -8.96 -4.94 -7.44
C ILE A 32 -9.47 -4.99 -8.90
N PRO A 33 -9.53 -6.18 -9.54
CA PRO A 33 -9.90 -6.30 -10.94
C PRO A 33 -11.39 -6.00 -11.24
N THR A 34 -12.26 -5.92 -10.22
CA THR A 34 -13.71 -5.73 -10.38
C THR A 34 -14.14 -4.26 -10.59
N GLY A 35 -13.22 -3.34 -10.88
CA GLY A 35 -13.53 -2.03 -11.47
C GLY A 35 -13.66 -0.85 -10.49
N GLY A 36 -13.62 -1.11 -9.18
CA GLY A 36 -13.35 -0.06 -8.20
C GLY A 36 -11.86 0.30 -8.28
N ARG A 37 -11.50 1.58 -8.33
CA ARG A 37 -10.11 2.07 -8.22
C ARG A 37 -9.55 1.87 -6.81
N LEU A 38 -9.77 0.68 -6.25
CA LEU A 38 -9.47 0.25 -4.91
C LEU A 38 -8.26 -0.68 -4.97
N TYR A 39 -7.41 -0.58 -3.97
CA TYR A 39 -6.21 -1.40 -3.85
C TYR A 39 -6.38 -2.39 -2.73
N VAL A 40 -5.79 -3.57 -2.88
CA VAL A 40 -5.64 -4.55 -1.80
C VAL A 40 -4.22 -4.46 -1.30
N LEU A 41 -4.05 -4.29 0.01
CA LEU A 41 -2.81 -4.57 0.72
C LEU A 41 -2.88 -5.98 1.30
N ASN A 42 -1.83 -6.76 1.09
CA ASN A 42 -1.70 -8.10 1.62
C ASN A 42 -0.28 -8.32 2.17
N PHE A 43 -0.14 -9.23 3.13
CA PHE A 43 1.14 -9.63 3.68
C PHE A 43 1.32 -11.13 3.57
N VAL A 44 2.52 -11.56 3.20
CA VAL A 44 2.89 -12.96 3.06
C VAL A 44 4.21 -13.27 3.74
N ASP A 45 4.34 -14.49 4.24
CA ASP A 45 5.59 -15.03 4.77
C ASP A 45 6.55 -15.43 3.63
N LYS A 46 7.77 -15.86 3.97
CA LYS A 46 8.74 -16.38 2.99
C LYS A 46 8.30 -17.63 2.23
N LYS A 47 7.27 -18.34 2.71
CA LYS A 47 6.65 -19.50 2.05
C LYS A 47 5.43 -19.09 1.22
N ASN A 48 5.18 -17.79 1.08
CA ASN A 48 4.05 -17.20 0.37
C ASN A 48 2.67 -17.51 0.99
N HIS A 49 2.63 -17.81 2.30
CA HIS A 49 1.38 -17.90 3.04
C HIS A 49 0.93 -16.53 3.52
N ARG A 50 -0.37 -16.28 3.48
CA ARG A 50 -0.96 -15.04 3.98
C ARG A 50 -0.78 -14.91 5.49
N VAL A 51 -0.25 -13.77 5.93
CA VAL A 51 -0.02 -13.46 7.35
C VAL A 51 -1.06 -12.45 7.82
N PHE A 52 -1.80 -12.82 8.85
CA PHE A 52 -2.89 -12.00 9.42
C PHE A 52 -2.52 -11.32 10.72
N ASP A 53 -1.46 -11.76 11.40
CA ASP A 53 -0.89 -11.08 12.53
C ASP A 53 0.54 -10.70 12.17
N THR A 54 0.72 -9.47 11.72
CA THR A 54 1.99 -8.99 11.16
C THR A 54 2.82 -8.21 12.17
N GLY A 55 2.24 -7.82 13.32
CA GLY A 55 2.85 -6.86 14.25
C GLY A 55 3.05 -5.46 13.64
N LEU A 56 2.32 -5.11 12.59
CA LEU A 56 2.42 -3.82 11.89
C LEU A 56 1.17 -2.96 12.09
N HIS A 57 1.37 -1.64 12.04
CA HIS A 57 0.30 -0.66 11.88
C HIS A 57 0.33 -0.08 10.48
N VAL A 58 -0.86 0.09 9.90
CA VAL A 58 -1.05 0.72 8.60
C VAL A 58 -1.86 1.99 8.81
N TYR A 59 -1.34 3.11 8.35
CA TYR A 59 -2.01 4.40 8.41
C TYR A 59 -2.29 4.88 7.00
N THR A 60 -3.47 5.45 6.79
CA THR A 60 -3.75 6.25 5.59
C THR A 60 -3.67 7.71 6.00
N THR A 61 -2.72 8.44 5.45
CA THR A 61 -2.59 9.89 5.64
C THR A 61 -3.17 10.59 4.41
N GLY A 62 -4.39 11.12 4.57
CA GLY A 62 -5.07 11.86 3.51
C GLY A 62 -4.45 13.24 3.27
N PHE A 63 -4.68 13.82 2.10
CA PHE A 63 -4.24 15.19 1.77
C PHE A 63 -4.82 16.30 2.67
N PHE A 64 -5.91 16.04 3.42
CA PHE A 64 -6.67 17.10 4.11
C PHE A 64 -7.06 16.87 5.58
N ALA A 65 -6.79 15.74 6.20
CA ALA A 65 -7.04 15.58 7.64
C ALA A 65 -6.36 14.33 8.20
N GLY A 66 -5.61 14.49 9.30
CA GLY A 66 -5.33 13.47 10.30
C GLY A 66 -4.52 12.23 9.87
N ARG A 67 -3.80 11.65 10.84
CA ARG A 67 -3.27 10.29 10.73
C ARG A 67 -4.42 9.34 11.08
N ASP A 68 -5.24 8.99 10.09
CA ASP A 68 -6.30 8.01 10.30
C ASP A 68 -5.64 6.63 10.43
N ARG A 69 -5.55 6.16 11.68
CA ARG A 69 -5.07 4.81 11.97
C ARG A 69 -6.10 3.82 11.44
N LEU A 70 -5.73 3.09 10.40
CA LEU A 70 -6.45 1.90 9.98
C LEU A 70 -6.15 0.82 11.03
N PHE A 71 -7.00 0.71 12.05
CA PHE A 71 -6.72 -0.18 13.17
C PHE A 71 -6.90 -1.67 12.80
N THR A 72 -5.83 -2.41 13.14
CA THR A 72 -5.72 -3.83 13.57
C THR A 72 -6.35 -4.93 12.73
N LEU A 73 -5.45 -5.69 12.09
CA LEU A 73 -5.44 -7.15 11.97
C LEU A 73 -6.61 -7.86 12.71
N GLY A 74 -7.50 -8.51 11.95
CA GLY A 74 -8.22 -9.69 12.45
C GLY A 74 -9.66 -9.56 12.97
N SER A 75 -10.59 -8.92 12.26
CA SER A 75 -12.02 -9.29 12.42
C SER A 75 -12.46 -10.38 11.45
N ASP A 76 -11.78 -10.54 10.31
CA ASP A 76 -12.01 -11.63 9.38
C ASP A 76 -10.68 -12.12 8.76
N PRO A 77 -10.21 -13.34 9.07
CA PRO A 77 -9.02 -13.94 8.45
C PRO A 77 -9.21 -14.21 6.94
N PHE A 78 -10.37 -13.89 6.36
CA PHE A 78 -10.60 -14.03 4.93
C PHE A 78 -10.62 -12.69 4.18
N ALA A 79 -10.76 -11.54 4.87
CA ALA A 79 -10.94 -10.25 4.20
C ALA A 79 -9.60 -9.55 3.84
N PRO A 80 -9.39 -9.09 2.59
CA PRO A 80 -8.24 -8.26 2.20
C PRO A 80 -8.31 -6.84 2.76
N PHE A 81 -7.16 -6.18 2.98
CA PHE A 81 -7.13 -4.77 3.34
C PHE A 81 -7.45 -3.92 2.11
N ILE A 82 -8.63 -3.31 2.08
CA ILE A 82 -9.05 -2.45 0.97
C ILE A 82 -8.60 -1.02 1.25
N LEU A 83 -7.79 -0.48 0.36
CA LEU A 83 -7.23 0.86 0.39
C LEU A 83 -7.95 1.75 -0.62
N ASN A 84 -8.30 2.95 -0.16
CA ASN A 84 -8.77 4.03 -1.02
C ASN A 84 -7.57 4.95 -1.33
N PRO A 85 -7.23 5.20 -2.60
CA PRO A 85 -6.00 5.89 -2.99
C PRO A 85 -5.99 7.42 -2.73
N ALA A 86 -6.81 7.93 -1.81
CA ALA A 86 -6.96 9.37 -1.55
C ALA A 86 -5.76 10.03 -0.82
N GLY A 87 -4.62 9.36 -0.69
CA GLY A 87 -3.45 9.89 0.02
C GLY A 87 -2.24 8.97 0.06
N THR A 88 -1.53 9.04 1.17
CA THR A 88 -0.29 8.32 1.47
C THR A 88 -0.58 7.17 2.43
N ILE A 89 0.19 6.09 2.35
CA ILE A 89 0.15 4.96 3.28
C ILE A 89 1.47 4.90 4.02
N GLU A 90 1.40 4.84 5.34
CA GLU A 90 2.53 4.57 6.21
C GLU A 90 2.36 3.20 6.86
N ILE A 91 3.45 2.43 6.89
CA ILE A 91 3.54 1.16 7.61
C ILE A 91 4.60 1.30 8.69
N THR A 92 4.23 1.03 9.94
CA THR A 92 5.13 1.10 11.11
C THR A 92 5.09 -0.19 11.92
N PRO A 93 6.12 -0.51 12.73
CA PRO A 93 6.02 -1.55 13.74
C PRO A 93 5.00 -1.16 14.82
N GLN A 94 4.36 -2.15 15.43
CA GLN A 94 3.45 -1.94 16.56
C GLN A 94 4.18 -1.48 17.83
N GLU A 95 5.39 -2.00 18.06
CA GLU A 95 6.20 -1.66 19.24
C GLU A 95 6.83 -0.26 19.14
N LEU A 96 7.02 0.25 17.93
CA LEU A 96 7.66 1.53 17.62
C LEU A 96 6.83 2.31 16.58
N PRO A 97 5.65 2.85 16.93
CA PRO A 97 4.68 3.41 15.99
C PRO A 97 5.12 4.70 15.27
N ASP A 98 6.25 5.28 15.69
CA ASP A 98 6.86 6.46 15.07
C ASP A 98 7.93 6.09 14.04
N GLU A 99 8.37 4.83 13.97
CA GLU A 99 9.32 4.35 12.97
C GLU A 99 8.58 3.91 11.69
N VAL A 100 8.84 4.60 10.58
CA VAL A 100 8.22 4.27 9.28
C VAL A 100 9.07 3.23 8.55
N LEU A 101 8.55 2.01 8.41
CA LEU A 101 9.20 0.94 7.63
C LEU A 101 9.01 1.17 6.12
N LYS A 102 7.80 1.57 5.73
CA LYS A 102 7.42 1.82 4.34
C LYS A 102 6.44 2.96 4.19
N LEU A 103 6.63 3.72 3.12
CA LEU A 103 5.80 4.85 2.73
C LEU A 103 5.37 4.66 1.26
N PHE A 104 4.08 4.74 0.99
CA PHE A 104 3.53 4.68 -0.36
C PHE A 104 2.70 5.92 -0.64
N VAL A 105 2.88 6.52 -1.81
CA VAL A 105 2.02 7.61 -2.26
C VAL A 105 1.20 7.13 -3.44
N PHE A 106 -0.11 7.40 -3.44
CA PHE A 106 -0.93 7.19 -4.62
C PHE A 106 -0.91 8.43 -5.52
N ALA A 107 -0.14 8.36 -6.60
CA ALA A 107 -0.12 9.42 -7.61
C ALA A 107 -1.25 9.21 -8.61
N CYS A 108 -2.09 10.23 -8.83
CA CYS A 108 -3.11 10.19 -9.87
C CYS A 108 -2.52 10.65 -11.20
N SER A 109 -2.45 9.73 -12.17
CA SER A 109 -2.09 10.04 -13.55
C SER A 109 -3.23 9.62 -14.47
N ARG A 110 -3.77 10.58 -15.25
CA ARG A 110 -4.87 10.36 -16.20
C ARG A 110 -6.11 9.68 -15.57
N GLY A 111 -6.40 9.99 -14.30
CA GLY A 111 -7.53 9.43 -13.55
C GLY A 111 -7.29 8.02 -13.00
N VAL A 112 -6.08 7.49 -13.12
CA VAL A 112 -5.65 6.22 -12.51
C VAL A 112 -4.68 6.55 -11.39
N TYR A 113 -5.03 6.15 -10.17
CA TYR A 113 -4.09 6.20 -9.05
C TYR A 113 -3.04 5.12 -9.24
N LYS A 114 -1.80 5.36 -8.82
CA LYS A 114 -0.73 4.36 -8.83
C LYS A 114 0.07 4.44 -7.54
N PRO A 115 0.27 3.31 -6.83
CA PRO A 115 1.15 3.29 -5.67
C PRO A 115 2.60 3.50 -6.13
N VAL A 116 3.26 4.50 -5.55
CA VAL A 116 4.68 4.78 -5.72
C VAL A 116 5.36 4.48 -4.38
N VAL A 117 6.38 3.62 -4.41
CA VAL A 117 7.24 3.37 -3.24
C VAL A 117 8.22 4.53 -3.11
N LEU A 118 8.29 5.12 -1.93
CA LEU A 118 9.28 6.15 -1.59
C LEU A 118 10.47 5.55 -0.83
#